data_AF-A0A7Y3CH07-F1
#
_entry.id   AF-A0A7Y3CH07-F1
#
_cell.length_a   1.000
_cell.length_b   1.000
_cell.length_c   1.000
_cell.angle_alpha   90.00
_cell.angle_beta   90.00
_cell.angle_gamma   90.00
#
_symmetry.space_group_name_H-M   'P 1'
#
loop_
_entity.id
_entity.type
_entity.pdbx_description
1 polymer ?
#
loop_
_entity_poly.entity_id
_entity_poly.type
_entity_poly.pdbx_seq_one_letter_code
_entity_poly.pdbx_strand_id
1 'polypeptide(L)'
;MAGLKKVNSGLLSIGMVVCLIFLITACSTLPSERNSSDSYEAIRQKNKTGPLYYDFEDVLIPRELKVDQKSSFVYNTAGFSAGVLVLKGRVELGSLISFFEKNMAKDNWLLISSFKSSRTIMLFQKQNRWCVINITEGMSTRTEIWVAPTMNEPMSGLLKQ
;
A
#
# COMPACT_ATOMS: atom_id res chain seq x y z
N MET A 1 52.33 -46.58 7.74
CA MET A 1 52.05 -46.31 9.16
C MET A 1 51.79 -44.81 9.32
N ALA A 2 50.53 -44.39 9.35
CA ALA A 2 50.17 -42.99 9.57
C ALA A 2 49.65 -42.86 11.01
N GLY A 3 50.47 -42.25 11.88
CA GLY A 3 50.10 -42.00 13.28
C GLY A 3 49.04 -40.92 13.35
N LEU A 4 47.82 -41.29 13.76
CA LEU A 4 46.75 -40.34 14.04
C LEU A 4 47.08 -39.63 15.37
N LYS A 5 47.52 -38.38 15.30
CA LYS A 5 47.81 -37.56 16.48
C LYS A 5 46.50 -37.35 17.27
N LYS A 6 46.55 -37.66 18.56
CA LYS A 6 45.46 -37.43 19.53
C LYS A 6 45.29 -35.92 19.70
N VAL A 7 44.23 -35.35 19.12
CA VAL A 7 43.91 -33.92 19.24
C VAL A 7 43.28 -33.69 20.61
N ASN A 8 43.81 -32.73 21.38
CA ASN A 8 43.31 -32.38 22.71
C ASN A 8 41.84 -31.93 22.62
N SER A 9 40.98 -32.53 23.45
CA SER A 9 39.54 -32.24 23.50
C SER A 9 39.23 -30.76 23.79
N GLY A 10 40.10 -30.08 24.55
CA GLY A 10 40.00 -28.63 24.78
C GLY A 10 40.34 -27.78 23.55
N LEU A 11 41.19 -28.26 22.65
CA LEU A 11 41.51 -27.56 21.39
C LEU A 11 40.36 -27.70 20.38
N LEU A 12 39.69 -28.87 20.40
CA LEU A 12 38.50 -29.15 19.59
C LEU A 12 37.29 -28.33 20.04
N SER A 13 37.09 -28.14 21.35
CA SER A 13 35.98 -27.33 21.87
C SER A 13 36.16 -25.84 21.63
N ILE A 14 37.39 -25.31 21.76
CA ILE A 14 37.69 -23.90 21.45
C ILE A 14 37.49 -23.63 19.96
N GLY A 15 37.93 -24.54 19.08
CA GLY A 15 37.70 -24.44 17.64
C GLY A 15 36.20 -24.40 17.28
N MET A 16 35.38 -25.21 17.96
CA MET A 16 33.94 -25.26 17.73
C MET A 16 33.22 -23.98 18.18
N VAL A 17 33.62 -23.40 19.31
CA VAL A 17 33.05 -22.15 19.84
C VAL A 17 33.44 -20.95 18.97
N VAL A 18 34.68 -20.89 18.48
CA VAL A 18 35.12 -19.84 17.54
C VAL A 18 34.35 -19.93 16.21
N CYS A 19 34.09 -21.15 15.71
CA CYS A 19 33.31 -21.35 14.49
C CYS A 19 31.85 -20.90 14.65
N LEU A 20 31.25 -21.11 15.82
CA LEU A 20 29.89 -20.65 16.14
C LEU A 20 29.75 -19.12 16.23
N ILE A 21 30.80 -18.41 16.66
CA ILE A 21 30.80 -16.94 16.73
C ILE A 21 30.87 -16.31 15.33
N PHE A 22 31.48 -16.97 14.35
CA PHE A 22 31.56 -16.45 12.97
C PHE A 22 30.23 -16.54 12.20
N LEU A 23 29.32 -17.45 12.58
CA LEU A 23 28.07 -17.69 11.87
C LEU A 23 26.98 -16.63 12.13
N ILE A 24 27.13 -15.79 13.15
CA ILE A 24 26.13 -14.76 13.52
C ILE A 24 26.32 -13.41 12.82
N THR A 25 27.39 -13.23 12.02
CA THR A 25 27.68 -11.98 11.30
C THR A 25 27.28 -11.96 9.82
N ALA A 26 26.60 -13.00 9.31
CA ALA A 26 26.14 -13.05 7.92
C ALA A 26 24.71 -12.51 7.75
N CYS A 27 24.51 -11.21 7.97
CA CYS A 27 23.31 -10.51 7.51
C CYS A 27 23.74 -9.31 6.65
N SER A 28 24.22 -9.58 5.45
CA SER A 28 24.45 -8.57 4.41
C SER A 28 23.17 -8.40 3.59
N THR A 29 22.62 -7.19 3.64
CA THR A 29 21.57 -6.66 2.78
C THR A 29 21.91 -6.90 1.30
N LEU A 30 21.04 -7.61 0.56
CA LEU A 30 21.10 -7.67 -0.90
C LEU A 30 20.54 -6.37 -1.50
N PRO A 31 21.30 -5.62 -2.32
CA PRO A 31 20.71 -4.69 -3.27
C PRO A 31 20.19 -5.51 -4.46
N SER A 32 18.87 -5.52 -4.65
CA SER A 32 18.25 -6.10 -5.84
C SER A 32 18.62 -5.23 -7.04
N GLU A 33 19.42 -5.77 -7.96
CA GLU A 33 19.64 -5.20 -9.28
C GLU A 33 18.30 -5.08 -10.01
N ARG A 34 18.10 -3.89 -10.57
CA ARG A 34 16.92 -3.44 -11.29
C ARG A 34 17.24 -3.61 -12.78
N ASN A 35 16.56 -4.54 -13.46
CA ASN A 35 16.46 -4.52 -14.91
C ASN A 35 15.02 -4.22 -15.32
N SER A 36 14.93 -3.24 -16.19
CA SER A 36 13.77 -2.43 -16.56
C SER A 36 12.94 -3.10 -17.65
N SER A 37 11.62 -3.06 -17.48
CA SER A 37 10.64 -2.68 -18.50
C SER A 37 9.25 -3.02 -17.98
N ASP A 38 8.56 -2.03 -17.43
CA ASP A 38 7.19 -1.68 -17.82
C ASP A 38 6.79 -0.43 -17.04
N SER A 39 6.24 0.52 -17.77
CA SER A 39 5.99 1.91 -17.42
C SER A 39 5.04 2.08 -16.23
N TYR A 40 5.55 2.65 -15.14
CA TYR A 40 4.74 3.39 -14.17
C TYR A 40 5.48 4.69 -13.88
N GLU A 41 5.14 5.74 -14.62
CA GLU A 41 5.64 7.07 -14.36
C GLU A 41 5.12 7.59 -13.02
N ALA A 42 6.00 8.31 -12.34
CA ALA A 42 5.93 8.67 -10.94
C ALA A 42 4.74 9.55 -10.54
N ILE A 43 4.12 9.27 -9.39
CA ILE A 43 3.48 10.32 -8.60
C ILE A 43 4.54 11.01 -7.73
N ARG A 44 4.78 12.27 -8.09
CA ARG A 44 5.62 13.26 -7.41
C ARG A 44 5.43 13.24 -5.89
N GLN A 45 6.50 12.93 -5.17
CA GLN A 45 6.67 13.41 -3.80
C GLN A 45 6.83 14.94 -3.79
N LYS A 46 6.03 15.66 -3.00
CA LYS A 46 6.44 16.99 -2.51
C LYS A 46 5.84 17.35 -1.14
N ASN A 47 6.69 17.21 -0.12
CA ASN A 47 6.74 17.91 1.17
C ASN A 47 5.68 17.65 2.26
N LYS A 48 6.22 17.69 3.48
CA LYS A 48 5.69 17.25 4.77
C LYS A 48 4.62 18.21 5.30
N THR A 49 3.72 17.65 6.12
CA THR A 49 2.59 18.26 6.85
C THR A 49 1.34 18.62 6.03
N GLY A 50 0.85 17.73 5.15
CA GLY A 50 -0.52 17.78 4.54
C GLY A 50 -1.13 16.38 4.34
N PRO A 51 -2.45 16.12 4.52
CA PRO A 51 -3.09 14.96 3.88
C PRO A 51 -2.78 15.00 2.37
N LEU A 52 -2.54 13.85 1.76
CA LEU A 52 -1.96 13.77 0.40
C LEU A 52 -3.02 13.32 -0.61
N TYR A 53 -3.02 13.98 -1.77
CA TYR A 53 -3.64 13.45 -2.98
C TYR A 53 -2.61 12.54 -3.67
N TYR A 54 -2.96 11.27 -3.87
CA TYR A 54 -2.16 10.32 -4.66
C TYR A 54 -2.61 10.39 -6.12
N ASP A 55 -2.83 9.25 -6.78
CA ASP A 55 -3.34 9.17 -8.15
C ASP A 55 -4.81 9.61 -8.29
N PHE A 56 -5.52 9.83 -7.18
CA PHE A 56 -6.88 10.37 -7.15
C PHE A 56 -6.84 11.83 -6.67
N GLU A 57 -6.99 12.78 -7.59
CA GLU A 57 -6.88 14.22 -7.30
C GLU A 57 -7.95 14.76 -6.35
N ASP A 58 -9.04 14.03 -6.15
CA ASP A 58 -10.20 14.46 -5.38
C ASP A 58 -10.62 13.44 -4.31
N VAL A 59 -9.70 12.58 -3.91
CA VAL A 59 -9.86 11.70 -2.73
C VAL A 59 -8.70 11.95 -1.78
N LEU A 60 -8.96 12.72 -0.73
CA LEU A 60 -7.97 13.06 0.27
C LEU A 60 -7.58 11.84 1.12
N ILE A 61 -6.28 11.62 1.35
CA ILE A 61 -5.79 10.50 2.15
C ILE A 61 -5.17 10.98 3.48
N PRO A 62 -5.54 10.38 4.63
CA PRO A 62 -4.88 10.63 5.91
C PRO A 62 -3.38 10.31 5.87
N ARG A 63 -2.53 11.17 6.45
CA ARG A 63 -1.06 11.03 6.43
C ARG A 63 -0.55 9.80 7.17
N GLU A 64 -1.33 9.36 8.15
CA GLU A 64 -1.03 8.25 9.03
C GLU A 64 -1.14 6.91 8.29
N LEU A 65 -1.83 6.90 7.15
CA LEU A 65 -1.93 5.76 6.25
C LEU A 65 -0.78 5.78 5.23
N LYS A 66 -0.17 4.61 5.04
CA LYS A 66 0.87 4.38 4.02
C LYS A 66 0.32 3.49 2.92
N VAL A 67 0.64 3.83 1.67
CA VAL A 67 0.23 3.05 0.50
C VAL A 67 0.93 1.68 0.46
N ASP A 68 0.15 0.63 0.27
CA ASP A 68 0.59 -0.72 -0.06
C ASP A 68 0.66 -0.83 -1.59
N GLN A 69 1.83 -0.48 -2.15
CA GLN A 69 2.04 -0.41 -3.61
C GLN A 69 1.75 -1.74 -4.31
N LYS A 70 2.01 -2.87 -3.66
CA LYS A 70 1.77 -4.20 -4.25
C LYS A 70 0.29 -4.53 -4.39
N SER A 71 -0.54 -3.96 -3.53
CA SER A 71 -1.99 -4.17 -3.53
C SER A 71 -2.74 -3.03 -4.23
N SER A 72 -2.04 -1.99 -4.67
CA SER A 72 -2.63 -0.80 -5.29
C SER A 72 -2.41 -0.85 -6.80
N PHE A 73 -3.40 -0.42 -7.55
CA PHE A 73 -3.33 -0.29 -8.99
C PHE A 73 -4.20 0.90 -9.41
N VAL A 74 -3.61 1.89 -10.05
CA VAL A 74 -4.35 3.02 -10.61
C VAL A 74 -3.89 3.21 -12.05
N TYR A 75 -4.85 3.43 -12.94
CA TYR A 75 -4.58 3.81 -14.30
C TYR A 75 -5.21 5.18 -14.58
N ASN A 76 -4.54 5.93 -15.44
CA ASN A 76 -4.95 7.27 -15.85
C ASN A 76 -5.35 7.20 -17.33
N THR A 77 -6.46 7.84 -17.67
CA THR A 77 -6.90 8.02 -19.06
C THR A 77 -7.14 9.51 -19.32
N ALA A 78 -7.40 9.88 -20.57
CA ALA A 78 -7.76 11.25 -20.93
C ALA A 78 -9.10 11.64 -20.27
N GLY A 79 -9.03 12.23 -19.08
CA GLY A 79 -10.16 12.82 -18.36
C GLY A 79 -10.54 12.16 -17.04
N PHE A 80 -9.95 11.01 -16.66
CA PHE A 80 -10.16 10.45 -15.31
C PHE A 80 -9.08 9.43 -14.89
N SER A 81 -8.96 9.27 -13.57
CA SER A 81 -8.19 8.22 -12.90
C SER A 81 -9.13 7.20 -12.27
N ALA A 82 -8.82 5.92 -12.41
CA ALA A 82 -9.60 4.83 -11.87
C ALA A 82 -8.69 3.68 -11.40
N GLY A 83 -9.20 2.88 -10.47
CA GLY A 83 -8.48 1.76 -9.89
C GLY A 83 -8.71 1.63 -8.40
N VAL A 84 -7.72 1.07 -7.71
CA VAL A 84 -7.73 0.79 -6.28
C VAL A 84 -6.46 1.31 -5.62
N LEU A 85 -6.63 2.08 -4.55
CA LEU A 85 -5.55 2.45 -3.65
C LEU A 85 -5.74 1.71 -2.33
N VAL A 86 -4.73 0.91 -1.95
CA VAL A 86 -4.73 0.16 -0.71
C VAL A 86 -3.74 0.80 0.25
N LEU A 87 -4.18 1.06 1.48
CA LEU A 87 -3.37 1.70 2.50
C LEU A 87 -3.46 0.97 3.83
N LYS A 88 -2.44 1.14 4.66
CA LYS A 88 -2.34 0.58 6.02
C LYS A 88 -1.80 1.61 6.99
N GLY A 89 -2.32 1.62 8.22
CA GLY A 89 -1.81 2.46 9.30
C GLY A 89 -2.42 2.14 10.66
N ARG A 90 -1.94 2.82 11.69
CA ARG A 90 -2.50 2.75 13.04
C ARG A 90 -3.40 3.96 13.26
N VAL A 91 -4.59 3.90 12.71
CA VAL A 91 -5.63 4.93 12.85
C VAL A 91 -6.91 4.24 13.29
N GLU A 92 -7.57 4.80 14.28
CA GLU A 92 -8.84 4.28 14.80
C GLU A 92 -9.93 4.36 13.71
N LEU A 93 -10.80 3.35 13.66
CA LEU A 93 -11.79 3.16 12.61
C LEU A 93 -12.75 4.36 12.49
N GLY A 94 -13.33 4.81 13.60
CA GLY A 94 -14.23 5.96 13.66
C GLY A 94 -13.59 7.24 13.14
N SER A 95 -12.31 7.45 13.45
CA SER A 95 -11.52 8.58 12.99
C SER A 95 -11.36 8.57 11.47
N LEU A 96 -11.14 7.41 10.86
CA LEU A 96 -11.10 7.28 9.39
C LEU A 96 -12.48 7.51 8.76
N ILE A 97 -13.55 6.95 9.35
CA ILE A 97 -14.92 7.17 8.89
C ILE A 97 -15.24 8.67 8.87
N SER A 98 -15.05 9.37 10.00
CA SER A 98 -15.31 10.81 10.10
C SER A 98 -14.41 11.63 9.18
N PHE A 99 -13.16 11.21 8.97
CA PHE A 99 -12.26 11.85 8.01
C PHE A 99 -12.80 11.79 6.59
N PHE A 100 -13.25 10.61 6.13
CA PHE A 100 -13.78 10.44 4.78
C PHE A 100 -15.14 11.10 4.62
N GLU A 101 -16.08 10.97 5.56
CA GLU A 101 -17.38 11.69 5.51
C GLU A 101 -17.17 13.20 5.33
N LYS A 102 -16.23 13.79 6.08
CA LYS A 102 -15.95 15.22 6.05
C LYS A 102 -15.24 15.68 4.77
N ASN A 103 -14.18 14.98 4.35
CA ASN A 103 -13.36 15.47 3.24
C ASN A 103 -13.92 15.09 1.87
N MET A 104 -14.57 13.92 1.73
CA MET A 104 -15.27 13.56 0.49
C MET A 104 -16.37 14.57 0.17
N ALA A 105 -17.14 15.02 1.17
CA ALA A 105 -18.17 16.04 0.98
C ALA A 105 -17.61 17.39 0.50
N LYS A 106 -16.44 17.82 0.98
CA LYS A 106 -15.77 19.06 0.51
C LYS A 106 -15.37 18.97 -0.96
N ASP A 107 -15.00 17.77 -1.40
CA ASP A 107 -14.64 17.49 -2.79
C ASP A 107 -15.87 17.11 -3.64
N ASN A 108 -17.09 17.44 -3.19
CA ASN A 108 -18.37 17.21 -3.89
C ASN A 108 -18.73 15.74 -4.14
N TRP A 109 -18.24 14.83 -3.30
CA TRP A 109 -18.74 13.46 -3.27
C TRP A 109 -19.98 13.36 -2.39
N LEU A 110 -21.04 12.77 -2.94
CA LEU A 110 -22.27 12.47 -2.23
C LEU A 110 -22.16 11.09 -1.57
N LEU A 111 -22.32 11.01 -0.25
CA LEU A 111 -22.44 9.72 0.44
C LEU A 111 -23.81 9.10 0.09
N ILE A 112 -23.79 7.97 -0.60
CA ILE A 112 -25.00 7.22 -1.00
C ILE A 112 -25.39 6.20 0.06
N SER A 113 -24.40 5.50 0.63
CA SER A 113 -24.64 4.47 1.64
C SER A 113 -23.40 4.23 2.51
N SER A 114 -23.60 3.76 3.74
CA SER A 114 -22.53 3.32 4.63
C SER A 114 -22.98 2.13 5.48
N PHE A 115 -22.19 1.06 5.47
CA PHE A 115 -22.35 -0.11 6.34
C PHE A 115 -21.25 -0.09 7.38
N LYS A 116 -21.58 0.22 8.65
CA LYS A 116 -20.60 0.41 9.73
C LYS A 116 -20.50 -0.87 10.58
N SER A 117 -19.31 -1.44 10.66
CA SER A 117 -18.93 -2.57 11.53
C SER A 117 -17.41 -2.62 11.70
N SER A 118 -16.83 -3.70 12.25
CA SER A 118 -15.36 -3.92 12.22
C SER A 118 -14.78 -3.91 10.80
N ARG A 119 -15.62 -4.19 9.81
CA ARG A 119 -15.41 -3.84 8.41
C ARG A 119 -16.45 -2.80 7.98
N THR A 120 -16.02 -1.58 7.70
CA THR A 120 -16.89 -0.49 7.28
C THR A 120 -16.76 -0.24 5.79
N ILE A 121 -17.90 -0.18 5.08
CA ILE A 121 -17.96 0.15 3.66
C ILE A 121 -18.73 1.46 3.49
N MET A 122 -18.20 2.38 2.70
CA MET A 122 -18.81 3.67 2.39
C MET A 122 -18.86 3.84 0.88
N LEU A 123 -20.05 4.07 0.34
CA LEU A 123 -20.29 4.28 -1.08
C LEU A 123 -20.56 5.76 -1.34
N PHE A 124 -19.73 6.35 -2.20
CA PHE A 124 -19.82 7.74 -2.63
C PHE A 124 -20.05 7.83 -4.14
N GLN A 125 -20.76 8.86 -4.56
CA GLN A 125 -20.99 9.19 -5.97
C GLN A 125 -20.59 10.64 -6.25
N LYS A 126 -19.95 10.88 -7.39
CA LYS A 126 -19.67 12.22 -7.90
C LYS A 126 -19.76 12.22 -9.42
N GLN A 127 -20.70 12.98 -9.97
CA GLN A 127 -20.94 13.08 -11.42
C GLN A 127 -20.99 11.68 -12.08
N ASN A 128 -20.00 11.36 -12.92
CA ASN A 128 -19.84 10.11 -13.65
C ASN A 128 -18.84 9.14 -12.97
N ARG A 129 -18.66 9.20 -11.65
CA ARG A 129 -17.77 8.31 -10.90
C ARG A 129 -18.40 7.79 -9.62
N TRP A 130 -18.02 6.56 -9.30
CA TRP A 130 -18.25 5.90 -8.02
C TRP A 130 -16.95 5.83 -7.23
N CYS A 131 -17.04 6.01 -5.92
CA CYS A 131 -15.97 5.73 -4.99
C CYS A 131 -16.47 4.80 -3.88
N VAL A 132 -15.78 3.67 -3.67
CA VAL A 132 -16.03 2.77 -2.54
C VAL A 132 -14.84 2.83 -1.61
N ILE A 133 -15.09 3.15 -0.34
CA ILE A 133 -14.08 3.12 0.71
C ILE A 133 -14.40 1.95 1.64
N ASN A 134 -13.50 0.99 1.73
CA ASN A 134 -13.59 -0.18 2.59
C ASN A 134 -12.51 -0.10 3.67
N ILE A 135 -12.91 -0.02 4.93
CA ILE A 135 -12.02 0.10 6.09
C ILE A 135 -12.17 -1.16 6.93
N THR A 136 -11.10 -1.93 7.08
CA THR A 136 -11.07 -3.15 7.90
C THR A 136 -10.16 -2.94 9.09
N GLU A 137 -10.69 -3.11 10.29
CA GLU A 137 -9.93 -3.08 11.54
C GLU A 137 -9.21 -4.42 11.78
N GLY A 138 -8.00 -4.34 12.36
CA GLY A 138 -7.16 -5.49 12.68
C GLY A 138 -5.92 -5.03 13.46
N MET A 139 -4.81 -5.77 13.38
CA MET A 139 -3.53 -5.33 14.00
C MET A 139 -3.06 -3.97 13.46
N SER A 140 -3.40 -3.68 12.21
CA SER A 140 -3.34 -2.35 11.60
C SER A 140 -4.60 -2.16 10.80
N THR A 141 -5.12 -0.93 10.76
CA THR A 141 -6.29 -0.61 9.95
C THR A 141 -5.92 -0.59 8.48
N ARG A 142 -6.64 -1.37 7.69
CA ARG A 142 -6.49 -1.44 6.23
C ARG A 142 -7.61 -0.62 5.59
N THR A 143 -7.26 0.24 4.64
CA THR A 143 -8.21 1.05 3.89
C THR A 143 -8.03 0.78 2.40
N GLU A 144 -9.11 0.48 1.70
CA GLU A 144 -9.13 0.27 0.25
C GLU A 144 -10.07 1.31 -0.36
N ILE A 145 -9.58 2.03 -1.35
CA ILE A 145 -10.30 3.10 -2.02
C ILE A 145 -10.40 2.71 -3.48
N TRP A 146 -11.61 2.39 -3.91
CA TRP A 146 -11.92 1.98 -5.26
C TRP A 146 -12.59 3.14 -5.97
N VAL A 147 -12.05 3.57 -7.11
CA VAL A 147 -12.64 4.63 -7.94
C VAL A 147 -12.88 4.07 -9.33
N ALA A 148 -14.10 4.23 -9.84
CA ALA A 148 -14.48 3.75 -11.17
C ALA A 148 -15.45 4.74 -11.85
N PRO A 149 -15.39 4.86 -13.18
CA PRO A 149 -16.39 5.62 -13.92
C PRO A 149 -17.77 4.94 -13.88
N THR A 150 -18.84 5.72 -14.06
CA THR A 150 -20.20 5.20 -14.27
C THR A 150 -20.41 4.89 -15.75
N MET A 151 -21.28 3.93 -16.06
CA MET A 151 -21.52 3.44 -17.43
C MET A 151 -22.28 4.44 -18.34
N ASN A 152 -22.57 5.66 -17.88
CA ASN A 152 -23.50 6.57 -18.55
C ASN A 152 -22.85 7.45 -19.64
N GLU A 153 -21.56 7.25 -19.93
CA GLU A 153 -20.88 7.86 -21.09
C GLU A 153 -20.26 6.75 -21.94
N PRO A 154 -20.65 6.59 -23.22
CA PRO A 154 -19.89 5.77 -24.15
C PRO A 154 -18.53 6.44 -24.35
N MET A 155 -17.51 5.94 -23.65
CA MET A 155 -16.12 6.29 -23.94
C MET A 155 -15.80 5.90 -25.38
N SER A 156 -15.92 6.87 -26.29
CA SER A 156 -15.56 6.78 -27.71
C SER A 156 -14.07 6.48 -27.96
N GLY A 157 -13.30 6.08 -26.96
CA GLY A 157 -11.86 5.81 -27.05
C GLY A 157 -11.44 4.35 -26.83
N LEU A 158 -12.34 3.46 -26.39
CA LEU A 158 -11.92 2.13 -25.90
C LEU A 158 -12.25 0.94 -26.82
N LEU A 159 -12.76 1.20 -28.04
CA LEU A 159 -12.94 0.17 -29.07
C LEU A 159 -12.26 0.56 -30.38
N LYS A 160 -10.93 0.63 -30.37
CA LYS A 160 -10.12 0.50 -31.58
C LYS A 160 -8.89 -0.35 -31.28
N GLN A 161 -9.08 -1.66 -31.35
CA GLN A 161 -8.07 -2.60 -31.82
C GLN A 161 -8.75 -3.64 -32.71
#